data_AF-A0A800IFC1-F1
#
_entry.id   AF-A0A800IFC1-F1
#
_cell.length_a   1.000
_cell.length_b   1.000
_cell.length_c   1.000
_cell.angle_alpha   90.00
_cell.angle_beta   90.00
_cell.angle_gamma   90.00
#
_symmetry.space_group_name_H-M   'P 1'
#
loop_
_entity.id
_entity.type
_entity.pdbx_description
1 polymer ?
#
loop_
_entity_poly.entity_id
_entity_poly.type
_entity_poly.pdbx_seq_one_letter_code
_entity_poly.pdbx_strand_id
1 'polypeptide(L)' 'MAESITVARPYTKAAFETALAQGDLGSWSEFLNMAAAVVADDSLALVLDNPELTAV' A
#
# COMPACT_ATOMS: atom_id res chain seq x y z
N MET A 1 4.65 -19.30 1.69
CA MET A 1 3.85 -18.17 2.19
C MET A 1 4.81 -17.23 2.88
N ALA A 2 5.40 -16.28 2.14
CA ALA A 2 6.13 -15.19 2.81
C ALA A 2 5.05 -14.38 3.53
N GLU A 3 5.03 -14.46 4.85
CA GLU A 3 4.09 -13.73 5.69
C GLU A 3 4.12 -12.26 5.23
N SER A 4 3.00 -11.69 4.78
CA SER A 4 2.95 -10.36 4.13
C SER A 4 3.69 -9.26 4.90
N ILE A 5 3.87 -9.45 6.20
CA ILE A 5 4.69 -8.65 7.11
C ILE A 5 6.17 -8.56 6.68
N THR A 6 6.79 -9.65 6.22
CA THR A 6 8.22 -9.65 5.84
C THR A 6 8.49 -8.81 4.60
N VAL A 7 7.55 -8.79 3.65
CA VAL A 7 7.64 -7.98 2.43
C VAL A 7 7.19 -6.54 2.69
N ALA A 8 6.15 -6.32 3.51
CA ALA A 8 5.61 -4.98 3.77
C ALA A 8 6.56 -4.08 4.58
N ARG A 9 7.33 -4.63 5.53
CA ARG A 9 8.22 -3.87 6.44
C ARG A 9 9.17 -2.88 5.75
N PRO A 10 9.96 -3.26 4.72
CA PRO A 10 10.82 -2.29 4.03
C PRO A 10 10.02 -1.17 3.35
N TYR A 11 8.85 -1.46 2.77
CA TYR A 11 8.02 -0.45 2.11
C TYR A 11 7.37 0.51 3.09
N THR A 12 6.85 0.02 4.22
CA THR A 12 6.27 0.87 5.27
C THR A 12 7.32 1.83 5.83
N LYS A 13 8.55 1.35 6.03
CA LYS A 13 9.67 2.17 6.49
C LYS A 13 10.03 3.26 5.47
N ALA A 14 10.16 2.90 4.19
CA ALA A 14 10.48 3.87 3.14
C ALA A 14 9.39 4.93 2.96
N ALA A 15 8.11 4.54 3.01
CA ALA A 15 6.99 5.47 2.93
C ALA A 15 6.97 6.43 4.14
N PHE A 16 7.20 5.91 5.35
CA PHE A 16 7.28 6.72 6.56
C PHE A 16 8.46 7.69 6.54
N GLU A 17 9.66 7.23 6.14
CA GLU A 17 10.84 8.10 6.00
C GLU A 17 10.63 9.20 4.95
N THR A 18 9.94 8.89 3.85
CA THR A 18 9.57 9.87 2.81
C THR A 18 8.59 10.92 3.35
N ALA A 19 7.54 10.47 4.02
CA ALA A 19 6.54 11.34 4.64
C ALA A 19 7.17 12.24 5.73
N LEU A 20 8.08 11.68 6.53
CA LEU A 20 8.83 12.40 7.55
C LEU A 20 9.75 13.46 6.93
N ALA A 21 10.47 13.12 5.85
CA ALA A 21 11.33 14.05 5.13
C ALA A 21 10.55 15.20 4.47
N GLN A 22 9.31 14.95 4.03
CA GLN A 22 8.41 15.96 3.50
C GLN A 22 7.70 16.77 4.60
N GLY A 23 7.76 16.33 5.86
CA GLY A 23 7.04 16.94 6.97
C GLY A 23 5.53 16.75 6.91
N ASP A 24 5.05 15.80 6.10
CA ASP A 24 3.63 15.62 5.79
C ASP A 24 3.14 14.21 6.18
N LEU A 25 3.33 13.85 7.45
CA LEU A 25 2.87 12.56 7.97
C LEU A 25 1.34 12.43 7.98
N GLY A 26 0.62 13.56 8.07
CA GLY A 26 -0.85 13.58 8.11
C GLY A 26 -1.45 13.10 6.80
N SER A 27 -1.08 13.73 5.68
CA SER A 27 -1.61 13.37 4.36
C SER A 27 -1.20 11.96 3.94
N TRP A 28 0.03 11.55 4.28
CA TRP A 28 0.48 10.18 4.03
C TRP A 28 -0.29 9.14 4.83
N SER A 29 -0.64 9.43 6.08
CA SER A 29 -1.49 8.55 6.90
C SER A 29 -2.90 8.43 6.31
N GLU A 30 -3.51 9.55 5.90
CA GLU A 30 -4.83 9.53 5.24
C GLU A 30 -4.81 8.73 3.94
N PHE A 31 -3.78 8.94 3.11
CA PHE A 31 -3.59 8.19 1.87
C PHE A 31 -3.45 6.68 2.10
N LEU A 32 -2.62 6.27 3.07
CA LEU A 32 -2.42 4.85 3.40
C LEU A 32 -3.71 4.20 3.94
N ASN A 33 -4.50 4.93 4.74
CA ASN A 33 -5.80 4.46 5.20
C ASN A 33 -6.81 4.31 4.06
N MET A 34 -6.84 5.27 3.11
CA MET A 34 -7.69 5.17 1.93
C MET A 34 -7.28 3.98 1.05
N ALA A 35 -5.98 3.80 0.81
CA ALA A 35 -5.46 2.66 0.04
C ALA A 35 -5.82 1.32 0.71
N ALA A 36 -5.70 1.22 2.04
CA ALA A 36 -6.10 0.03 2.78
C ALA A 36 -7.60 -0.25 2.67
N ALA A 37 -8.45 0.77 2.72
CA ALA A 37 -9.89 0.63 2.54
C ALA A 37 -10.25 0.17 1.12
N VAL A 38 -9.55 0.70 0.10
CA VAL A 38 -9.77 0.34 -1.31
C VAL A 38 -9.33 -1.09 -1.60
N VAL A 39 -8.19 -1.53 -1.05
CA VAL A 39 -7.71 -2.93 -1.18
C VAL A 39 -8.60 -3.93 -0.43
N ALA A 40 -9.33 -3.49 0.59
CA ALA A 40 -10.30 -4.32 1.29
C ALA A 40 -11.62 -4.54 0.51
N ASP A 41 -11.83 -3.86 -0.62
CA ASP A 41 -13.00 -4.07 -1.49
C ASP A 41 -12.81 -5.33 -2.36
N ASP A 42 -13.77 -6.26 -2.29
CA ASP A 42 -13.75 -7.52 -3.04
C ASP A 42 -13.70 -7.33 -4.56
N SER A 43 -14.24 -6.21 -5.07
CA SER A 43 -14.19 -5.88 -6.50
C SER A 43 -12.77 -5.59 -6.95
N LEU A 44 -11.96 -4.97 -6.08
CA LEU A 44 -10.56 -4.70 -6.38
C LEU A 44 -9.70 -5.95 -6.27
N ALA A 45 -10.02 -6.87 -5.35
CA ALA A 45 -9.34 -8.16 -5.26
C ALA A 45 -9.41 -8.93 -6.60
N LEU A 46 -10.56 -8.92 -7.27
CA LEU A 46 -10.72 -9.51 -8.61
C LEU A 46 -9.86 -8.84 -9.69
N VAL A 47 -9.59 -7.54 -9.56
CA VAL A 47 -8.72 -6.79 -10.46
C VAL A 47 -7.24 -7.08 -10.17
N LEU A 48 -6.86 -7.14 -8.90
CA LEU A 48 -5.49 -7.45 -8.47
C LEU A 48 -5.09 -8.89 -8.80
N ASP A 49 -6.05 -9.82 -8.76
CA ASP A 49 -5.86 -11.22 -9.15
C ASP A 49 -5.83 -11.40 -10.68
N ASN A 50 -6.11 -10.36 -11.47
CA ASN A 50 -6.03 -10.41 -12.92
C ASN A 50 -4.62 -9.99 -13.40
N PRO A 51 -3.75 -10.93 -13.80
CA PRO A 51 -2.39 -10.63 -14.21
C PRO A 51 -2.30 -9.82 -15.51
N GLU A 52 -3.35 -9.78 -16.34
CA GLU A 52 -3.37 -8.94 -17.55
C GLU A 52 -3.56 -7.44 -17.24
N LEU A 53 -4.01 -7.11 -16.03
CA LEU A 53 -4.19 -5.74 -15.57
C LEU A 53 -3.00 -5.22 -14.75
N THR A 54 -2.09 -6.11 -14.34
CA THR A 54 -0.86 -5.70 -13.67
C THR A 54 0.13 -5.23 -14.73
N ALA A 55 0.35 -3.92 -14.81
CA ALA A 55 1.22 -3.30 -15.81
C ALA A 55 2.60 -3.98 -15.86
N VAL A 56 2.98 -4.42 -17.08
CA VAL A 56 4.30 -4.95 -17.45
C VAL A 56 5.33 -3.84 -17.53
#